data_AF-A0A2I7KGI1-F1
#
_entry.id   AF-A0A2I7KGI1-F1
#
_cell.length_a   1.000
_cell.length_b   1.000
_cell.length_c   1.000
_cell.angle_alpha   90.00
_cell.angle_beta   90.00
_cell.angle_gamma   90.00
#
_symmetry.space_group_name_H-M   'P 1'
#
loop_
_entity.id
_entity.type
_entity.pdbx_description
1 polymer ?
#
loop_
_entity_poly.entity_id
_entity_poly.type
_entity_poly.pdbx_seq_one_letter_code
_entity_poly.pdbx_strand_id
1 'polypeptide(L)'
;MPKGTFNVLPGDLEAGAGLAEHLGAAKVTLIGSVSAGRAVMRSASATGKPVLLELGGKNALIAYPDSDPKKIADAIVARMNFGWCGQSCGSISRAFLYEDIHDEVISYLAESVERYKPGVPTDPETTIGTIVSRAQFDRVMGFIDSAKSEGARAVTGGYAVTDSPLAKGSFIAPTIFADVTPQMRIAREEIFGPVLAVRKWSDEAFHAERGQCT
;
A
#
# COMPACT_ATOMS: atom_id res chain seq x y z
N MET A 1 -16.32 -25.82 21.85
CA MET A 1 -17.25 -24.92 21.14
C MET A 1 -18.39 -25.75 20.57
N PRO A 2 -19.67 -25.37 20.76
CA PRO A 2 -20.81 -26.12 20.21
C PRO A 2 -20.82 -26.14 18.67
N LYS A 3 -21.39 -27.20 18.08
CA LYS A 3 -21.55 -27.33 16.62
C LYS A 3 -22.33 -26.14 16.05
N GLY A 4 -21.83 -25.55 14.96
CA GLY A 4 -22.47 -24.43 14.27
C GLY A 4 -22.10 -23.04 14.78
N THR A 5 -21.37 -22.93 15.90
CA THR A 5 -20.94 -21.63 16.46
C THR A 5 -19.95 -20.90 15.55
N PHE A 6 -19.05 -21.65 14.91
CA PHE A 6 -18.04 -21.13 14.00
C PHE A 6 -17.99 -22.04 12.78
N ASN A 7 -18.02 -21.42 11.61
CA ASN A 7 -18.01 -22.10 10.33
C ASN A 7 -17.02 -21.36 9.44
N VAL A 8 -16.20 -22.12 8.70
CA VAL A 8 -15.31 -21.59 7.67
C VAL A 8 -15.82 -22.09 6.33
N LEU A 9 -16.08 -21.17 5.42
CA LEU A 9 -16.52 -21.48 4.08
C LEU A 9 -15.51 -20.89 3.09
N PRO A 10 -14.56 -21.70 2.59
CA PRO A 10 -13.72 -21.29 1.48
C PRO A 10 -14.60 -21.09 0.24
N GLY A 11 -14.39 -19.99 -0.47
CA GLY A 11 -15.15 -19.66 -1.65
C GLY A 11 -14.67 -18.35 -2.27
N ASP A 12 -15.33 -17.95 -3.34
CA ASP A 12 -15.00 -16.76 -4.11
C ASP A 12 -16.13 -15.71 -3.98
N LEU A 13 -16.36 -14.97 -5.06
CA LEU A 13 -17.42 -13.97 -5.17
C LEU A 13 -18.81 -14.53 -4.84
N GLU A 14 -19.14 -15.76 -5.26
CA GLU A 14 -20.46 -16.34 -5.04
C GLU A 14 -20.72 -16.57 -3.54
N ALA A 15 -19.74 -17.16 -2.85
CA ALA A 15 -19.83 -17.37 -1.40
C ALA A 15 -19.93 -16.04 -0.64
N GLY A 16 -19.13 -15.04 -1.03
CA GLY A 16 -19.16 -13.70 -0.44
C GLY A 16 -20.50 -12.99 -0.62
N ALA A 17 -21.06 -13.02 -1.84
CA ALA A 17 -22.36 -12.44 -2.15
C ALA A 17 -23.48 -13.16 -1.39
N GLY A 18 -23.48 -14.49 -1.41
CA GLY A 18 -24.45 -15.31 -0.69
C GLY A 18 -24.49 -14.98 0.80
N LEU A 19 -23.34 -14.84 1.46
CA LEU A 19 -23.25 -14.44 2.86
C LEU A 19 -23.76 -13.01 3.10
N ALA A 20 -23.45 -12.07 2.21
CA ALA A 20 -23.85 -10.68 2.34
C ALA A 20 -25.37 -10.49 2.16
N GLU A 21 -26.02 -11.32 1.34
CA GLU A 21 -27.45 -11.25 1.01
C GLU A 21 -28.30 -12.08 1.98
N HIS A 22 -27.72 -13.12 2.58
CA HIS A 22 -28.45 -14.09 3.40
C HIS A 22 -29.32 -13.44 4.50
N LEU A 23 -30.61 -13.78 4.52
CA LEU A 23 -31.60 -13.23 5.46
C LEU A 23 -31.27 -13.56 6.93
N GLY A 24 -30.64 -14.71 7.16
CA GLY A 24 -30.22 -15.13 8.51
C GLY A 24 -28.95 -14.46 9.04
N ALA A 25 -28.24 -13.67 8.21
CA ALA A 25 -27.05 -12.95 8.66
C ALA A 25 -27.43 -11.61 9.30
N ALA A 26 -27.18 -11.48 10.61
CA ALA A 26 -27.52 -10.26 11.35
C ALA A 26 -26.55 -9.08 11.10
N LYS A 27 -25.30 -9.36 10.72
CA LYS A 27 -24.25 -8.37 10.46
C LYS A 27 -23.24 -8.95 9.48
N VAL A 28 -22.65 -8.10 8.64
CA VAL A 28 -21.54 -8.47 7.76
C VAL A 28 -20.33 -7.61 8.07
N THR A 29 -19.14 -8.22 8.13
CA THR A 29 -17.87 -7.50 8.29
C THR A 29 -16.97 -7.88 7.13
N LEU A 30 -16.41 -6.87 6.45
CA LEU A 30 -15.46 -7.06 5.36
C LEU A 30 -14.20 -6.23 5.62
N ILE A 31 -13.05 -6.88 5.50
CA ILE A 31 -11.73 -6.25 5.44
C ILE A 31 -11.18 -6.55 4.05
N GLY A 32 -10.97 -5.54 3.21
CA GLY A 32 -10.65 -5.76 1.81
C GLY A 32 -10.56 -4.47 0.99
N SER A 33 -10.88 -4.55 -0.29
CA SER A 33 -10.81 -3.39 -1.19
C SER A 33 -12.09 -2.54 -1.15
N VAL A 34 -11.96 -1.26 -1.52
CA VAL A 34 -13.10 -0.34 -1.66
C VAL A 34 -14.20 -0.90 -2.58
N SER A 35 -13.83 -1.55 -3.69
CA SER A 35 -14.79 -2.12 -4.64
C SER A 35 -15.58 -3.29 -4.01
N ALA A 36 -14.91 -4.17 -3.27
CA ALA A 36 -15.56 -5.26 -2.55
C ALA A 36 -16.44 -4.74 -1.42
N GLY A 37 -15.98 -3.74 -0.66
CA GLY A 37 -16.77 -3.09 0.39
C GLY A 37 -18.06 -2.47 -0.15
N ARG A 38 -17.98 -1.76 -1.27
CA ARG A 38 -19.16 -1.21 -1.96
C ARG A 38 -20.12 -2.31 -2.43
N ALA A 39 -19.61 -3.45 -2.89
CA ALA A 39 -20.44 -4.58 -3.29
C ALA A 39 -21.19 -5.17 -2.08
N VAL A 40 -20.48 -5.46 -0.98
CA VAL A 40 -21.06 -5.95 0.27
C VAL A 40 -22.11 -4.99 0.83
N MET A 41 -21.83 -3.69 0.84
CA MET A 41 -22.77 -2.68 1.31
C MET A 41 -24.08 -2.67 0.49
N ARG A 42 -23.97 -2.80 -0.84
CA ARG A 42 -25.16 -2.92 -1.71
C ARG A 42 -25.97 -4.18 -1.39
N SER A 43 -25.32 -5.34 -1.32
CA SER A 43 -25.98 -6.61 -1.00
C SER A 43 -26.64 -6.61 0.38
N ALA A 44 -26.01 -6.00 1.40
CA ALA A 44 -26.57 -5.87 2.73
C ALA A 44 -27.78 -4.91 2.81
N SER A 45 -27.89 -3.95 1.90
CA SER A 45 -28.93 -2.92 1.94
C SER A 45 -30.36 -3.48 1.82
N ALA A 46 -30.55 -4.57 1.06
CA ALA A 46 -31.85 -5.21 0.84
C ALA A 46 -32.51 -5.70 2.15
N THR A 47 -31.72 -5.98 3.18
CA THR A 47 -32.21 -6.42 4.50
C THR A 47 -31.96 -5.39 5.59
N GLY A 48 -31.38 -4.23 5.26
CA GLY A 48 -30.98 -3.22 6.25
C GLY A 48 -29.97 -3.70 7.30
N LYS A 49 -29.17 -4.75 7.01
CA LYS A 49 -28.24 -5.31 8.01
C LYS A 49 -27.02 -4.40 8.21
N PRO A 50 -26.53 -4.20 9.45
CA PRO A 50 -25.31 -3.43 9.68
C PRO A 50 -24.09 -4.02 8.96
N VAL A 51 -23.23 -3.15 8.46
CA VAL A 51 -21.94 -3.51 7.87
C VAL A 51 -20.78 -2.83 8.60
N LEU A 52 -19.66 -3.55 8.75
CA LEU A 52 -18.37 -2.97 9.15
C LEU A 52 -17.38 -3.19 8.00
N LEU A 53 -16.77 -2.11 7.51
CA LEU A 53 -15.95 -2.11 6.31
C LEU A 53 -14.59 -1.46 6.59
N GLU A 54 -13.51 -2.20 6.40
CA GLU A 54 -12.12 -1.72 6.46
C GLU A 54 -11.51 -1.84 5.06
N LEU A 55 -11.33 -0.71 4.36
CA LEU A 55 -11.26 -0.68 2.89
C LEU A 55 -9.92 -0.18 2.32
N GLY A 56 -8.81 -0.46 3.01
CA GLY A 56 -7.48 0.00 2.61
C GLY A 56 -7.27 1.49 2.90
N GLY A 57 -6.20 2.05 2.35
CA GLY A 57 -5.90 3.46 2.56
C GLY A 57 -4.67 3.96 1.83
N LYS A 58 -4.61 5.28 1.65
CA LYS A 58 -3.43 5.98 1.11
C LYS A 58 -2.74 6.78 2.23
N ASN A 59 -2.20 6.07 3.22
CA ASN A 59 -1.67 6.71 4.43
C ASN A 59 -0.49 7.63 4.10
N ALA A 60 -0.38 8.70 4.88
CA ALA A 60 0.58 9.76 4.69
C ALA A 60 1.45 9.98 5.93
N LEU A 61 2.71 10.31 5.70
CA LEU A 61 3.59 10.96 6.65
C LEU A 61 3.82 12.40 6.18
N ILE A 62 3.69 13.36 7.07
CA ILE A 62 3.95 14.78 6.81
C ILE A 62 5.10 15.20 7.70
N ALA A 63 6.19 15.65 7.10
CA ALA A 63 7.38 16.13 7.80
C ALA A 63 7.47 17.66 7.68
N TYR A 64 7.66 18.31 8.82
CA TYR A 64 7.82 19.76 8.98
C TYR A 64 9.31 20.14 8.96
N PRO A 65 9.66 21.41 8.69
CA PRO A 65 11.07 21.82 8.55
C PRO A 65 11.91 21.67 9.82
N ASP A 66 11.28 21.59 11.00
CA ASP A 66 11.94 21.35 12.29
C ASP A 66 12.19 19.86 12.59
N SER A 67 11.80 18.97 11.67
CA SER A 67 11.99 17.52 11.81
C SER A 67 13.41 17.10 11.42
N ASP A 68 13.98 16.18 12.21
CA ASP A 68 15.29 15.55 11.94
C ASP A 68 15.24 14.72 10.63
N PRO A 69 15.99 15.11 9.57
CA PRO A 69 15.86 14.50 8.25
C PRO A 69 16.16 13.00 8.22
N LYS A 70 17.15 12.54 8.99
CA LYS A 70 17.52 11.12 9.07
C LYS A 70 16.42 10.31 9.75
N LYS A 71 15.88 10.79 10.87
CA LYS A 71 14.77 10.11 11.56
C LYS A 71 13.52 10.04 10.69
N ILE A 72 13.26 11.06 9.88
CA ILE A 72 12.15 11.05 8.92
C ILE A 72 12.36 10.00 7.83
N ALA A 73 13.56 9.90 7.24
CA ALA A 73 13.88 8.85 6.27
C ALA A 73 13.68 7.44 6.86
N ASP A 74 14.20 7.20 8.07
CA ASP A 74 14.01 5.94 8.78
C ASP A 74 12.53 5.62 9.04
N ALA A 75 11.76 6.62 9.47
CA ALA A 75 10.33 6.48 9.74
C ALA A 75 9.52 6.18 8.47
N ILE A 76 9.81 6.87 7.35
CA ILE A 76 9.19 6.64 6.04
C ILE A 76 9.37 5.17 5.64
N VAL A 77 10.60 4.69 5.68
CA VAL A 77 10.91 3.32 5.26
C VAL A 77 10.33 2.28 6.22
N ALA A 78 10.43 2.51 7.54
CA ALA A 78 9.89 1.59 8.54
C ALA A 78 8.36 1.46 8.45
N ARG A 79 7.66 2.57 8.24
CA ARG A 79 6.19 2.63 8.21
C ARG A 79 5.59 2.27 6.85
N MET A 80 6.39 2.17 5.80
CA MET A 80 5.95 1.65 4.50
C MET A 80 5.64 0.13 4.54
N ASN A 81 5.98 -0.57 5.64
CA ASN A 81 5.75 -2.01 5.79
C ASN A 81 6.41 -2.83 4.67
N PHE A 82 7.62 -2.46 4.26
CA PHE A 82 8.37 -3.21 3.25
C PHE A 82 8.55 -4.69 3.62
N GLY A 83 8.59 -5.06 4.91
CA GLY A 83 8.62 -6.47 5.35
C GLY A 83 7.39 -7.29 4.93
N TRP A 84 6.23 -6.64 4.74
CA TRP A 84 5.02 -7.24 4.14
C TRP A 84 4.86 -6.88 2.66
N CYS A 85 5.94 -6.49 2.00
CA CYS A 85 5.97 -5.98 0.62
C CYS A 85 5.02 -4.79 0.41
N GLY A 86 4.79 -3.97 1.44
CA GLY A 86 3.84 -2.85 1.39
C GLY A 86 2.37 -3.28 1.24
N GLN A 87 2.06 -4.59 1.26
CA GLN A 87 0.70 -5.16 1.17
C GLN A 87 0.00 -5.10 2.53
N SER A 88 -0.17 -3.88 3.03
CA SER A 88 -0.79 -3.59 4.33
C SER A 88 -1.62 -2.32 4.24
N CYS A 89 -2.81 -2.35 4.83
CA CYS A 89 -3.70 -1.19 4.91
C CYS A 89 -3.08 -0.04 5.73
N GLY A 90 -2.07 -0.32 6.56
CA GLY A 90 -1.36 0.66 7.38
C GLY A 90 -0.07 1.19 6.75
N SER A 91 0.28 0.78 5.53
CA SER A 91 1.51 1.24 4.87
C SER A 91 1.46 2.74 4.59
N ILE A 92 2.48 3.48 5.02
CA ILE A 92 2.69 4.89 4.65
C ILE A 92 3.21 4.93 3.22
N SER A 93 2.30 4.91 2.24
CA SER A 93 2.66 4.93 0.81
C SER A 93 2.84 6.35 0.24
N ARG A 94 2.68 7.39 1.08
CA ARG A 94 2.95 8.79 0.74
C ARG A 94 3.77 9.47 1.82
N ALA A 95 4.80 10.21 1.42
CA ALA A 95 5.52 11.13 2.29
C ALA A 95 5.43 12.54 1.71
N PHE A 96 5.10 13.51 2.56
CA PHE A 96 5.12 14.92 2.26
C PHE A 96 6.26 15.55 3.05
N LEU A 97 7.27 16.03 2.34
CA LEU A 97 8.46 16.63 2.94
C LEU A 97 8.48 18.13 2.69
N TYR A 98 8.68 18.91 3.74
CA TYR A 98 8.85 20.34 3.59
C TYR A 98 10.09 20.63 2.75
N GLU A 99 10.04 21.67 1.92
CA GLU A 99 11.08 21.96 0.93
C GLU A 99 12.49 22.06 1.51
N ASP A 100 12.63 22.66 2.70
CA ASP A 100 13.90 22.84 3.41
C ASP A 100 14.60 21.54 3.78
N ILE A 101 13.84 20.47 4.09
CA ILE A 101 14.39 19.18 4.52
C ILE A 101 14.30 18.10 3.44
N HIS A 102 13.61 18.38 2.32
CA HIS A 102 13.30 17.38 1.30
C HIS A 102 14.55 16.68 0.77
N ASP A 103 15.52 17.43 0.29
CA ASP A 103 16.68 16.86 -0.40
C ASP A 103 17.59 16.08 0.57
N GLU A 104 17.69 16.55 1.81
CA GLU A 104 18.43 15.86 2.87
C GLU A 104 17.75 14.54 3.25
N VAL A 105 16.43 14.51 3.43
CA VAL A 105 15.67 13.27 3.67
C VAL A 105 15.86 12.29 2.50
N ILE A 106 15.72 12.75 1.24
CA ILE A 106 15.89 11.91 0.05
C ILE A 106 17.26 11.23 0.05
N SER A 107 18.31 11.95 0.47
CA SER A 107 19.68 11.41 0.51
C SER A 107 19.83 10.19 1.45
N TYR A 108 19.02 10.10 2.50
CA TYR A 108 19.06 8.99 3.47
C TYR A 108 18.14 7.82 3.09
N LEU A 109 17.22 7.99 2.13
CA LEU A 109 16.22 6.96 1.81
C LEU A 109 16.85 5.71 1.19
N ALA A 110 17.89 5.85 0.37
CA ALA A 110 18.56 4.71 -0.25
C ALA A 110 19.19 3.79 0.82
N GLU A 111 20.02 4.34 1.70
CA GLU A 111 20.65 3.63 2.83
C GLU A 111 19.58 2.97 3.73
N SER A 112 18.51 3.70 4.04
CA SER A 112 17.42 3.19 4.87
C SER A 112 16.74 1.96 4.28
N VAL A 113 16.67 1.86 2.95
CA VAL A 113 16.02 0.75 2.23
C VAL A 113 16.92 -0.48 2.09
N GLU A 114 18.25 -0.35 2.15
CA GLU A 114 19.21 -1.45 1.90
C GLU A 114 19.01 -2.68 2.79
N ARG A 115 18.40 -2.51 3.97
CA ARG A 115 18.05 -3.62 4.88
C ARG A 115 16.98 -4.57 4.31
N TYR A 116 16.24 -4.17 3.27
CA TYR A 116 15.20 -4.98 2.63
C TYR A 116 15.78 -5.78 1.47
N LYS A 117 15.97 -7.08 1.69
CA LYS A 117 16.53 -8.06 0.77
C LYS A 117 15.40 -8.98 0.28
N PRO A 118 14.94 -8.82 -0.98
CA PRO A 118 14.00 -9.75 -1.59
C PRO A 118 14.57 -11.15 -1.63
N GLY A 119 13.77 -12.13 -1.24
CA GLY A 119 14.25 -13.50 -1.13
C GLY A 119 13.14 -14.52 -0.90
N VAL A 120 13.54 -15.79 -0.91
CA VAL A 120 12.61 -16.89 -0.63
C VAL A 120 12.37 -17.02 0.88
N PRO A 121 11.15 -17.34 1.35
CA PRO A 121 10.82 -17.32 2.78
C PRO A 121 11.65 -18.27 3.66
N THR A 122 12.32 -19.26 3.07
CA THR A 122 13.16 -20.24 3.77
C THR A 122 14.59 -19.76 3.97
N ASP A 123 15.00 -18.66 3.33
CA ASP A 123 16.32 -18.08 3.49
C ASP A 123 16.30 -17.07 4.65
N PRO A 124 17.12 -17.26 5.72
CA PRO A 124 17.15 -16.36 6.87
C PRO A 124 17.61 -14.94 6.53
N GLU A 125 18.28 -14.72 5.40
CA GLU A 125 18.67 -13.38 4.94
C GLU A 125 17.51 -12.63 4.27
N THR A 126 16.38 -13.29 4.01
CA THR A 126 15.20 -12.67 3.40
C THR A 126 14.50 -11.76 4.38
N THR A 127 14.35 -10.48 4.01
CA THR A 127 13.63 -9.49 4.82
C THR A 127 12.42 -8.89 4.09
N ILE A 128 12.21 -9.21 2.82
CA ILE A 128 10.99 -8.90 2.06
C ILE A 128 10.61 -10.09 1.16
N GLY A 129 9.34 -10.47 1.20
CA GLY A 129 8.80 -11.61 0.44
C GLY A 129 8.36 -11.26 -0.99
N THR A 130 7.37 -12.02 -1.48
CA THR A 130 6.77 -11.84 -2.82
C THR A 130 5.41 -11.13 -2.74
N ILE A 131 5.02 -10.49 -3.83
CA ILE A 131 3.63 -10.06 -4.04
C ILE A 131 2.72 -11.31 -4.08
N VAL A 132 1.52 -11.18 -3.51
CA VAL A 132 0.59 -12.29 -3.22
C VAL A 132 0.13 -13.06 -4.46
N SER A 133 0.04 -12.39 -5.61
CA SER A 133 -0.44 -12.99 -6.85
C SER A 133 0.15 -12.32 -8.07
N ARG A 134 0.13 -13.02 -9.21
CA ARG A 134 0.59 -12.46 -10.48
C ARG A 134 -0.23 -11.24 -10.92
N ALA A 135 -1.55 -11.29 -10.74
CA ALA A 135 -2.43 -10.16 -11.07
C ALA A 135 -2.09 -8.90 -10.24
N GLN A 136 -1.78 -9.07 -8.95
CA GLN A 136 -1.35 -7.96 -8.11
C GLN A 136 0.05 -7.47 -8.50
N PHE A 137 0.96 -8.37 -8.86
CA PHE A 137 2.29 -8.01 -9.37
C PHE A 137 2.20 -7.14 -10.62
N ASP A 138 1.43 -7.57 -11.62
CA ASP A 138 1.27 -6.83 -12.88
C ASP A 138 0.62 -5.46 -12.61
N ARG A 139 -0.34 -5.38 -11.66
CA ARG A 139 -0.92 -4.11 -11.21
C ARG A 139 0.13 -3.17 -10.60
N VAL A 140 0.98 -3.68 -9.69
CA VAL A 140 2.03 -2.87 -9.05
C VAL A 140 3.07 -2.40 -10.07
N MET A 141 3.50 -3.28 -10.99
CA MET A 141 4.40 -2.91 -12.07
C MET A 141 3.81 -1.84 -12.98
N GLY A 142 2.51 -1.91 -13.30
CA GLY A 142 1.82 -0.86 -14.03
C GLY A 142 1.81 0.51 -13.32
N PHE A 143 1.80 0.53 -11.98
CA PHE A 143 1.98 1.78 -11.23
C PHE A 143 3.41 2.32 -11.33
N ILE A 144 4.41 1.44 -11.23
CA ILE A 144 5.83 1.80 -11.39
C ILE A 144 6.08 2.39 -12.78
N ASP A 145 5.53 1.78 -13.82
CA ASP A 145 5.65 2.27 -15.19
C ASP A 145 4.94 3.62 -15.37
N SER A 146 3.73 3.77 -14.79
CA SER A 146 3.02 5.05 -14.81
C SER A 146 3.84 6.16 -14.15
N ALA A 147 4.45 5.90 -12.99
CA ALA A 147 5.26 6.88 -12.27
C ALA A 147 6.42 7.39 -13.12
N LYS A 148 7.17 6.47 -13.75
CA LYS A 148 8.25 6.82 -14.67
C LYS A 148 7.76 7.64 -15.86
N SER A 149 6.65 7.22 -16.48
CA SER A 149 6.07 7.89 -17.65
C SER A 149 5.53 9.29 -17.33
N GLU A 150 5.05 9.50 -16.10
CA GLU A 150 4.49 10.76 -15.63
C GLU A 150 5.57 11.72 -15.09
N GLY A 151 6.84 11.29 -15.04
CA GLY A 151 8.00 12.12 -14.71
C GLY A 151 8.52 11.99 -13.26
N ALA A 152 8.04 11.02 -12.49
CA ALA A 152 8.57 10.76 -11.15
C ALA A 152 9.99 10.16 -11.23
N ARG A 153 10.87 10.58 -10.31
CA ARG A 153 12.25 10.09 -10.26
C ARG A 153 12.37 8.91 -9.32
N ALA A 154 12.85 7.76 -9.80
CA ALA A 154 13.16 6.63 -8.93
C ALA A 154 14.39 6.95 -8.06
N VAL A 155 14.21 6.93 -6.73
CA VAL A 155 15.28 7.04 -5.74
C VAL A 155 15.86 5.65 -5.46
N THR A 156 15.00 4.65 -5.35
CA THR A 156 15.36 3.24 -5.20
C THR A 156 14.43 2.37 -6.03
N GLY A 157 14.89 1.17 -6.38
CA GLY A 157 14.05 0.16 -7.00
C GLY A 157 13.43 0.60 -8.33
N GLY A 158 12.14 0.36 -8.49
CA GLY A 158 11.39 0.64 -9.71
C GLY A 158 11.48 -0.49 -10.74
N TYR A 159 11.77 -1.72 -10.31
CA TYR A 159 11.90 -2.87 -11.19
C TYR A 159 11.48 -4.17 -10.50
N ALA A 160 11.15 -5.16 -11.33
CA ALA A 160 10.98 -6.54 -10.89
C ALA A 160 12.34 -7.17 -10.59
N VAL A 161 12.45 -7.94 -9.51
CA VAL A 161 13.68 -8.67 -9.18
C VAL A 161 13.76 -9.89 -10.07
N THR A 162 14.77 -9.92 -10.94
CA THR A 162 14.96 -10.97 -11.96
C THR A 162 16.15 -11.89 -11.69
N ASP A 163 16.79 -11.76 -10.53
CA ASP A 163 17.89 -12.64 -10.15
C ASP A 163 17.38 -14.06 -9.92
N SER A 164 18.15 -15.06 -10.34
CA SER A 164 17.85 -16.46 -10.01
C SER A 164 18.13 -16.67 -8.50
N PRO A 165 17.23 -17.26 -7.69
CA PRO A 165 16.02 -18.04 -8.03
C PRO A 165 14.68 -17.25 -8.08
N LEU A 166 14.70 -15.95 -7.85
CA LEU A 166 13.52 -15.09 -7.72
C LEU A 166 12.85 -14.76 -9.05
N ALA A 167 13.55 -14.91 -10.17
CA ALA A 167 13.07 -14.61 -11.52
C ALA A 167 11.70 -15.22 -11.90
N LYS A 168 11.31 -16.34 -11.27
CA LYS A 168 10.02 -17.02 -11.50
C LYS A 168 8.90 -16.55 -10.57
N GLY A 169 9.22 -15.74 -9.56
CA GLY A 169 8.29 -15.23 -8.57
C GLY A 169 7.72 -13.86 -8.92
N SER A 170 7.00 -13.28 -7.97
CA SER A 170 6.39 -11.95 -8.10
C SER A 170 7.11 -10.96 -7.17
N PHE A 171 8.43 -10.86 -7.34
CA PHE A 171 9.30 -10.04 -6.50
C PHE A 171 9.52 -8.66 -7.12
N ILE A 172 9.32 -7.62 -6.33
CA ILE A 172 9.51 -6.22 -6.74
C ILE A 172 10.49 -5.59 -5.77
N ALA A 173 11.49 -4.88 -6.30
CA ALA A 173 12.45 -4.17 -5.47
C ALA A 173 11.73 -3.08 -4.64
N PRO A 174 12.08 -2.89 -3.36
CA PRO A 174 11.59 -1.76 -2.56
C PRO A 174 11.80 -0.44 -3.30
N THR A 175 10.69 0.20 -3.67
CA THR A 175 10.69 1.31 -4.62
C THR A 175 10.25 2.59 -3.93
N ILE A 176 11.03 3.65 -4.12
CA ILE A 176 10.68 4.99 -3.67
C ILE A 176 10.82 5.93 -4.86
N PHE A 177 9.76 6.69 -5.13
CA PHE A 177 9.74 7.75 -6.13
C PHE A 177 9.77 9.12 -5.46
N ALA A 178 10.66 9.99 -5.90
CA ALA A 178 10.69 11.41 -5.59
C ALA A 178 10.05 12.23 -6.72
N ASP A 179 9.90 13.53 -6.45
CA ASP A 179 9.35 14.51 -7.40
C ASP A 179 7.92 14.18 -7.84
N VAL A 180 7.15 13.53 -6.95
CA VAL A 180 5.78 13.10 -7.24
C VAL A 180 4.82 14.27 -7.17
N THR A 181 4.11 14.53 -8.27
CA THR A 181 3.08 15.57 -8.33
C THR A 181 1.70 15.03 -7.93
N PRO A 182 0.78 15.88 -7.47
CA PRO A 182 -0.57 15.44 -7.10
C PRO A 182 -1.41 14.84 -8.24
N GLN A 183 -1.05 15.12 -9.49
CA GLN A 183 -1.75 14.63 -10.69
C GLN A 183 -1.29 13.24 -11.08
N MET A 184 -0.16 12.76 -10.52
CA MET A 184 0.35 11.44 -10.80
C MET A 184 -0.55 10.37 -10.22
N ARG A 185 -0.65 9.25 -10.92
CA ARG A 185 -1.47 8.11 -10.50
C ARG A 185 -1.03 7.56 -9.15
N ILE A 186 0.29 7.45 -8.95
CA ILE A 186 0.90 6.97 -7.69
C ILE A 186 0.65 7.87 -6.48
N ALA A 187 0.26 9.15 -6.68
CA ALA A 187 -0.11 10.06 -5.61
C ALA A 187 -1.54 9.85 -5.09
N ARG A 188 -2.42 9.28 -5.94
CA ARG A 188 -3.88 9.22 -5.71
C ARG A 188 -4.39 7.82 -5.40
N GLU A 189 -3.92 6.83 -6.13
CA GLU A 189 -4.46 5.47 -6.04
C GLU A 189 -3.66 4.60 -5.06
N GLU A 190 -4.36 3.69 -4.38
CA GLU A 190 -3.74 2.64 -3.58
C GLU A 190 -3.05 1.60 -4.49
N ILE A 191 -1.74 1.45 -4.27
CA ILE A 191 -0.89 0.53 -5.03
C ILE A 191 -0.93 -0.87 -4.40
N PHE A 192 -0.90 -0.92 -3.06
CA PHE A 192 -0.84 -2.17 -2.27
C PHE A 192 0.36 -3.05 -2.67
N GLY A 193 1.55 -2.44 -2.64
CA GLY A 193 2.84 -3.02 -3.00
C GLY A 193 4.00 -2.17 -2.47
N PRO A 194 5.26 -2.56 -2.67
CA PRO A 194 6.42 -1.94 -2.06
C PRO A 194 6.84 -0.67 -2.82
N VAL A 195 5.91 0.28 -2.98
CA VAL A 195 6.09 1.54 -3.73
C VAL A 195 5.63 2.72 -2.89
N LEU A 196 6.55 3.66 -2.63
CA LEU A 196 6.30 4.88 -1.88
C LEU A 196 6.45 6.12 -2.77
N ALA A 197 5.54 7.08 -2.62
CA ALA A 197 5.57 8.36 -3.32
C ALA A 197 6.00 9.50 -2.38
N VAL A 198 7.07 10.20 -2.72
CA VAL A 198 7.57 11.38 -1.99
C VAL A 198 7.23 12.64 -2.76
N ARG A 199 6.62 13.60 -2.05
CA ARG A 199 6.21 14.90 -2.59
C ARG A 199 6.75 16.03 -1.71
N LYS A 200 7.24 17.09 -2.36
CA LYS A 200 7.66 18.35 -1.72
C LYS A 200 6.45 19.23 -1.38
N TRP A 201 6.53 20.01 -0.31
CA TRP A 201 5.54 21.04 0.08
C TRP A 201 6.21 22.24 0.74
N SER A 202 5.54 23.41 0.70
CA SER A 202 6.11 24.68 1.19
C SER A 202 5.11 25.60 1.90
N ASP A 203 3.80 25.31 1.84
CA ASP A 203 2.77 26.07 2.55
C ASP A 203 1.77 25.13 3.24
N GLU A 204 1.14 25.58 4.32
CA GLU A 204 0.13 24.75 5.02
C GLU A 204 -1.22 24.70 4.28
N ALA A 205 -1.46 25.64 3.35
CA ALA A 205 -2.65 25.61 2.49
C ALA A 205 -2.71 24.32 1.64
N PHE A 206 -1.55 23.73 1.37
CA PHE A 206 -1.34 22.38 0.85
C PHE A 206 -2.15 21.28 1.55
N HIS A 207 -2.38 21.38 2.87
CA HIS A 207 -3.10 20.37 3.64
C HIS A 207 -4.63 20.47 3.47
N ALA A 208 -5.14 21.68 3.25
CA ALA A 208 -6.58 21.97 3.23
C ALA A 208 -7.31 21.39 2.00
N GLU A 209 -6.62 21.19 0.87
CA GLU A 209 -7.26 20.64 -0.34
C GLU A 209 -7.13 19.12 -0.51
N ARG A 210 -6.16 18.45 0.15
CA ARG A 210 -5.74 17.09 -0.27
C ARG A 210 -5.34 16.11 0.84
N GLY A 211 -5.41 16.50 2.11
CA GLY A 211 -5.34 15.55 3.24
C GLY A 211 -6.52 14.56 3.24
N GLN A 212 -7.60 14.92 2.53
CA GLN A 212 -8.75 14.07 2.23
C GLN A 212 -8.65 13.61 0.76
N CYS A 213 -8.05 12.46 0.52
CA CYS A 213 -8.34 11.70 -0.69
C CYS A 213 -8.72 10.31 -0.24
N THR A 214 -10.02 10.13 -0.03
CA THR A 214 -10.71 8.83 -0.08
C THR A 214 -10.54 8.18 -1.44
#